data_AF-B0EM56-F1
#
_entry.id   AF-B0EM56-F1
#
_cell.length_a   1.000
_cell.length_b   1.000
_cell.length_c   1.000
_cell.angle_alpha   90.00
_cell.angle_beta   90.00
_cell.angle_gamma   90.00
#
_symmetry.space_group_name_H-M   'P 1'
#
loop_
_entity.id
_entity.type
_entity.pdbx_description
1 polymer ?
#
loop_
_entity_poly.entity_id
_entity_poly.type
_entity_poly.pdbx_seq_one_letter_code
_entity_poly.pdbx_strand_id
1 'polypeptide(L)'
;MNNKHIECVEMHGQQSSLELQSINNLKQLIIDGINEIKINEKNEEQGITTTNKRRYWKEIQENIYTFQNLELLRLNYCSNLNVSLISNKLKSIEVINCRECKINIKSDCIERLKLERNKQTQIKLSTNKSNNICIKECENFKFEIESNNEQNIEILEGKQINVKSKCPINKLIVSQSKQVNITGNERCNTMKVIESTINEIDVKPKRIIFKSIEEYIKVPLKEAEEIYIVSMKDYIFEELFDKCKKLCIDECENCQFIINKNQIKEMKITKCKNTEITGKLDNIEEIITIDNEECNIPETKNVIKEDTEIIEINNTNKDIEIETDKKYVIIRNIHDHNIKIRSNINSDVTIENCKKFRFEGEYEEYGNIKLINCMGNDTPFIGEKTTSRIGCAESVMINKFENNYFKIGKIKKSLEVIDSQVGIGVSSIDDNNIIDKVHIENTKLYGTVSIVPCNKVCIINSTETYSIIQRCKEELVLKRMNDIRIKLSESLKKLEMEECDLIDIDNDMKGKEVKMVRCHDIKIVDTSNSINQIDCDNVEVITEQQNEMMGGFGMMRGFIPNNMPMGGFGGGFNR
;
A
#
# COMPACT_ATOMS: atom_id res chain seq x y z
N MET A 1 -27.60 -13.46 34.00
CA MET A 1 -27.96 -12.02 34.03
C MET A 1 -29.36 -11.87 33.45
N ASN A 2 -30.15 -10.89 33.90
CA ASN A 2 -31.50 -10.66 33.38
C ASN A 2 -31.39 -10.01 31.98
N ASN A 3 -31.42 -10.81 30.90
CA ASN A 3 -31.09 -10.47 29.50
C ASN A 3 -31.97 -9.38 28.83
N LYS A 4 -32.79 -8.63 29.58
CA LYS A 4 -33.78 -7.67 29.03
C LYS A 4 -33.25 -6.26 28.75
N HIS A 5 -32.02 -5.90 29.14
CA HIS A 5 -31.50 -4.52 28.95
C HIS A 5 -30.10 -4.41 28.33
N ILE A 6 -29.51 -5.50 27.85
CA ILE A 6 -28.15 -5.47 27.30
C ILE A 6 -28.22 -5.07 25.82
N GLU A 7 -27.78 -3.85 25.50
CA GLU A 7 -27.72 -3.34 24.13
C GLU A 7 -26.32 -3.47 23.50
N CYS A 8 -25.26 -3.58 24.30
CA CYS A 8 -23.89 -3.76 23.84
C CYS A 8 -23.22 -4.87 24.66
N VAL A 9 -22.55 -5.78 23.97
CA VAL A 9 -21.67 -6.80 24.55
C VAL A 9 -20.31 -6.66 23.90
N GLU A 10 -19.31 -6.41 24.73
CA GLU A 10 -17.90 -6.44 24.37
C GLU A 10 -17.22 -7.52 25.20
N MET A 11 -16.53 -8.45 24.54
CA MET A 11 -15.87 -9.58 25.19
C MET A 11 -14.45 -9.69 24.70
N HIS A 12 -13.51 -9.61 25.64
CA HIS A 12 -12.09 -9.86 25.40
C HIS A 12 -11.73 -11.22 26.02
N GLY A 13 -11.15 -12.09 25.23
CA GLY A 13 -10.55 -13.33 25.71
C GLY A 13 -9.15 -13.50 25.14
N GLN A 14 -8.38 -14.37 25.77
CA GLN A 14 -7.13 -14.88 25.21
C GLN A 14 -7.30 -16.37 25.03
N GLN A 15 -7.44 -16.79 23.77
CA GLN A 15 -7.57 -18.20 23.40
C GLN A 15 -8.75 -18.92 24.09
N SER A 16 -9.80 -18.19 24.44
CA SER A 16 -10.95 -18.70 25.19
C SER A 16 -12.06 -19.17 24.25
N SER A 17 -12.95 -20.03 24.75
CA SER A 17 -14.22 -20.36 24.09
C SER A 17 -15.35 -19.52 24.67
N LEU A 18 -16.31 -19.16 23.83
CA LEU A 18 -17.45 -18.34 24.18
C LEU A 18 -18.74 -18.99 23.69
N GLU A 19 -19.68 -19.21 24.61
CA GLU A 19 -21.04 -19.64 24.26
C GLU A 19 -22.00 -18.46 24.41
N LEU A 20 -22.59 -18.02 23.29
CA LEU A 20 -23.58 -16.95 23.27
C LEU A 20 -24.99 -17.54 23.13
N GLN A 21 -25.87 -17.16 24.05
CA GLN A 21 -27.31 -17.37 23.92
C GLN A 21 -27.95 -16.13 23.28
N SER A 22 -29.07 -16.30 22.58
CA SER A 22 -29.84 -15.20 21.97
C SER A 22 -30.18 -14.10 22.99
N ILE A 23 -29.75 -12.86 22.71
CA ILE A 23 -30.09 -11.65 23.49
C ILE A 23 -30.93 -10.75 22.59
N ASN A 24 -32.23 -10.66 22.85
CA ASN A 24 -33.17 -9.98 21.96
C ASN A 24 -32.87 -8.49 21.78
N ASN A 25 -32.33 -7.80 22.79
CA ASN A 25 -32.09 -6.35 22.75
C ASN A 25 -30.67 -5.95 22.33
N LEU A 26 -29.82 -6.92 21.97
CA LEU A 26 -28.43 -6.67 21.61
C LEU A 26 -28.35 -5.91 20.28
N LYS A 27 -27.77 -4.71 20.30
CA LYS A 27 -27.50 -3.87 19.13
C LYS A 27 -26.05 -4.00 18.65
N GLN A 28 -25.10 -4.22 19.57
CA GLN A 28 -23.68 -4.30 19.23
C GLN A 28 -23.05 -5.53 19.86
N LEU A 29 -22.33 -6.30 19.06
CA LEU A 29 -21.53 -7.44 19.51
C LEU A 29 -20.09 -7.25 19.04
N ILE A 30 -19.19 -7.05 20.01
CA ILE A 30 -17.75 -6.87 19.80
C ILE A 30 -17.04 -8.02 20.50
N ILE A 31 -16.27 -8.79 19.73
CA ILE A 31 -15.53 -9.94 20.25
C ILE A 31 -14.07 -9.80 19.87
N ASP A 32 -13.20 -10.00 20.86
CA ASP A 32 -11.76 -9.82 20.74
C ASP A 32 -11.01 -11.04 21.31
N GLY A 33 -10.14 -11.65 20.51
CA GLY A 33 -9.21 -12.71 20.95
C GLY A 33 -9.82 -14.08 21.31
N ILE A 34 -11.05 -14.35 20.84
CA ILE A 34 -11.78 -15.61 21.09
C ILE A 34 -11.43 -16.67 20.04
N ASN A 35 -11.17 -17.90 20.50
CA ASN A 35 -10.77 -19.04 19.66
C ASN A 35 -11.93 -19.97 19.27
N GLU A 36 -13.06 -19.87 19.95
CA GLU A 36 -14.22 -20.70 19.63
C GLU A 36 -15.46 -19.92 20.04
N ILE A 37 -16.40 -19.75 19.11
CA ILE A 37 -17.73 -19.23 19.45
C ILE A 37 -18.75 -20.28 19.08
N LYS A 38 -19.57 -20.63 20.07
CA LYS A 38 -20.78 -21.40 19.86
C LYS A 38 -21.98 -20.49 20.05
N ILE A 39 -22.75 -20.28 19.00
CA ILE A 39 -24.01 -19.55 19.06
C ILE A 39 -25.11 -20.60 19.14
N ASN A 40 -25.79 -20.70 20.28
CA ASN A 40 -26.92 -21.59 20.42
C ASN A 40 -28.18 -20.90 19.89
N GLU A 41 -28.73 -21.44 18.79
CA GLU A 41 -30.08 -21.10 18.37
C GLU A 41 -31.06 -21.50 19.47
N LYS A 42 -32.00 -20.61 19.78
CA LYS A 42 -33.03 -20.89 20.77
C LYS A 42 -33.97 -21.93 20.15
N ASN A 43 -33.82 -23.20 20.53
CA ASN A 43 -34.88 -24.19 20.33
C ASN A 43 -36.06 -23.75 21.18
N GLU A 44 -36.94 -22.92 20.63
CA GLU A 44 -38.25 -22.72 21.23
C GLU A 44 -39.08 -23.98 20.99
N GLU A 45 -38.86 -25.01 21.80
CA GLU A 45 -39.97 -25.85 22.25
C GLU A 45 -40.88 -24.97 23.11
N GLN A 46 -41.62 -24.06 22.49
CA GLN A 46 -42.81 -23.53 23.13
C GLN A 46 -43.80 -24.70 23.22
N GLY A 47 -43.87 -25.32 24.40
CA GLY A 47 -45.02 -26.10 24.81
C GLY A 47 -46.25 -25.20 24.80
N ILE A 48 -46.91 -25.11 23.65
CA ILE A 48 -48.16 -24.36 23.51
C ILE A 48 -49.27 -25.21 24.12
N THR A 49 -49.55 -25.00 25.41
CA THR A 49 -50.84 -25.36 26.01
C THR A 49 -51.89 -24.34 25.55
N THR A 50 -52.38 -24.46 24.32
CA THR A 50 -53.65 -23.85 23.93
C THR A 50 -54.48 -24.84 23.14
N THR A 51 -55.61 -25.21 23.72
CA THR A 51 -56.69 -25.95 23.11
C THR A 51 -57.30 -25.13 21.95
N ASN A 52 -57.48 -25.78 20.81
CA ASN A 52 -58.16 -25.37 19.56
C ASN A 52 -57.35 -24.80 18.37
N LYS A 53 -57.21 -25.72 17.39
CA LYS A 53 -57.54 -25.64 15.94
C LYS A 53 -56.61 -24.85 14.98
N ARG A 54 -55.83 -25.67 14.27
CA ARG A 54 -55.21 -25.50 12.93
C ARG A 54 -54.25 -24.32 12.75
N ARG A 55 -52.95 -24.63 12.70
CA ARG A 55 -51.89 -23.77 12.12
C ARG A 55 -51.32 -24.43 10.87
N TYR A 56 -51.08 -23.64 9.83
CA TYR A 56 -50.43 -24.12 8.61
C TYR A 56 -48.95 -24.35 8.89
N TRP A 57 -48.43 -25.52 8.49
CA TRP A 57 -47.02 -25.90 8.69
C TRP A 57 -46.02 -24.92 8.06
N LYS A 58 -46.46 -24.15 7.06
CA LYS A 58 -45.65 -23.13 6.36
C LYS A 58 -45.37 -21.87 7.19
N GLU A 59 -46.10 -21.63 8.29
CA GLU A 59 -45.94 -20.42 9.12
C GLU A 59 -45.03 -20.63 10.34
N ILE A 60 -44.58 -21.86 10.62
CA ILE A 60 -43.78 -22.18 11.83
C ILE A 60 -42.25 -22.19 11.55
N GLN A 61 -41.82 -22.07 10.29
CA GLN A 61 -40.42 -21.79 9.94
C GLN A 61 -40.16 -20.28 9.75
N GLU A 62 -40.71 -19.44 10.64
CA GLU A 62 -40.21 -18.07 10.75
C GLU A 62 -38.76 -18.12 11.23
N ASN A 63 -37.84 -17.74 10.35
CA ASN A 63 -36.39 -17.67 10.61
C ASN A 63 -36.13 -17.12 12.01
N ILE A 64 -35.69 -17.96 12.95
CA ILE A 64 -35.34 -17.52 14.29
C ILE A 64 -34.05 -16.68 14.17
N TYR A 65 -34.20 -15.36 14.17
CA TYR A 65 -33.08 -14.42 14.14
C TYR A 65 -32.37 -14.47 15.50
N THR A 66 -31.21 -15.13 15.59
CA THR A 66 -30.46 -15.31 16.85
C THR A 66 -30.07 -14.00 17.54
N PHE A 67 -29.95 -12.90 16.78
CA PHE A 67 -29.81 -11.54 17.32
C PHE A 67 -30.66 -10.56 16.50
N GLN A 68 -31.98 -10.55 16.74
CA GLN A 68 -32.95 -9.79 15.96
C GLN A 68 -32.67 -8.27 15.88
N ASN A 69 -32.05 -7.68 16.91
CA ASN A 69 -31.78 -6.25 16.98
C ASN A 69 -30.33 -5.85 16.68
N LEU A 70 -29.48 -6.79 16.25
CA LEU A 70 -28.06 -6.52 16.03
C LEU A 70 -27.85 -5.57 14.86
N GLU A 71 -27.17 -4.45 15.12
CA GLU A 71 -26.79 -3.43 14.16
C GLU A 71 -25.30 -3.46 13.81
N LEU A 72 -24.45 -3.90 14.74
CA LEU A 72 -22.99 -4.03 14.57
C LEU A 72 -22.50 -5.41 15.02
N LEU A 73 -21.77 -6.09 14.13
CA LEU A 73 -20.94 -7.24 14.46
C LEU A 73 -19.47 -6.88 14.22
N ARG A 74 -18.64 -6.97 15.26
CA ARG A 74 -17.20 -6.78 15.16
C ARG A 74 -16.44 -7.96 15.77
N LEU A 75 -15.56 -8.54 14.97
CA LEU A 75 -14.68 -9.63 15.35
C LEU A 75 -13.23 -9.18 15.17
N ASN A 76 -12.45 -9.15 16.24
CA ASN A 76 -11.05 -8.78 16.23
C ASN A 76 -10.21 -9.96 16.75
N TYR A 77 -9.13 -10.32 16.04
CA TYR A 77 -8.16 -11.32 16.52
C TYR A 77 -8.78 -12.69 16.89
N CYS A 78 -9.95 -13.02 16.34
CA CYS A 78 -10.63 -14.28 16.64
C CYS A 78 -10.10 -15.40 15.77
N SER A 79 -10.14 -16.64 16.27
CA SER A 79 -9.75 -17.83 15.50
C SER A 79 -10.85 -18.87 15.49
N ASN A 80 -10.88 -19.76 14.48
CA ASN A 80 -11.72 -20.96 14.44
C ASN A 80 -13.23 -20.72 14.63
N LEU A 81 -13.72 -19.56 14.22
CA LEU A 81 -15.13 -19.21 14.39
C LEU A 81 -16.00 -19.83 13.29
N ASN A 82 -17.18 -20.31 13.66
CA ASN A 82 -18.26 -20.62 12.72
C ASN A 82 -19.50 -19.82 13.11
N VAL A 83 -19.74 -18.72 12.41
CA VAL A 83 -20.84 -17.79 12.70
C VAL A 83 -21.83 -17.83 11.53
N SER A 84 -23.09 -18.11 11.83
CA SER A 84 -24.19 -17.91 10.89
C SER A 84 -25.18 -16.92 11.48
N LEU A 85 -25.45 -15.84 10.76
CA LEU A 85 -26.33 -14.78 11.23
C LEU A 85 -27.29 -14.37 10.13
N ILE A 86 -28.58 -14.40 10.46
CA ILE A 86 -29.62 -13.73 9.71
C ILE A 86 -30.03 -12.53 10.56
N SER A 87 -30.03 -11.32 9.98
CA SER A 87 -30.48 -10.12 10.68
C SER A 87 -31.08 -9.13 9.68
N ASN A 88 -32.20 -8.51 10.03
CA ASN A 88 -32.84 -7.45 9.27
C ASN A 88 -32.47 -6.05 9.76
N LYS A 89 -31.51 -5.93 10.70
CA LYS A 89 -31.05 -4.64 11.25
C LYS A 89 -29.54 -4.46 11.22
N LEU A 90 -28.78 -5.47 10.81
CA LEU A 90 -27.33 -5.43 10.76
C LEU A 90 -26.87 -4.43 9.71
N LYS A 91 -26.25 -3.33 10.16
CA LYS A 91 -25.75 -2.24 9.32
C LYS A 91 -24.25 -2.35 9.08
N SER A 92 -23.50 -2.84 10.07
CA SER A 92 -22.03 -2.87 10.01
C SER A 92 -21.45 -4.21 10.41
N ILE A 93 -20.50 -4.69 9.62
CA ILE A 93 -19.74 -5.91 9.88
C ILE A 93 -18.26 -5.58 9.76
N GLU A 94 -17.51 -5.86 10.81
CA GLU A 94 -16.06 -5.69 10.85
C GLU A 94 -15.41 -7.02 11.25
N VAL A 95 -14.55 -7.57 10.40
CA VAL A 95 -13.78 -8.80 10.67
C VAL A 95 -12.32 -8.47 10.44
N ILE A 96 -11.55 -8.39 11.52
CA ILE A 96 -10.21 -7.82 11.54
C ILE A 96 -9.24 -8.80 12.22
N ASN A 97 -8.14 -9.13 11.56
CA ASN A 97 -7.10 -10.03 12.09
C ASN A 97 -7.62 -11.42 12.51
N CYS A 98 -8.70 -11.92 11.90
CA CYS A 98 -9.26 -13.23 12.24
C CYS A 98 -8.59 -14.37 11.45
N ARG A 99 -8.59 -15.58 12.01
CA ARG A 99 -7.96 -16.76 11.41
C ARG A 99 -8.89 -17.97 11.40
N GLU A 100 -8.87 -18.76 10.32
CA GLU A 100 -9.59 -20.05 10.25
C GLU A 100 -11.11 -19.91 10.48
N CYS A 101 -11.70 -18.75 10.14
CA CYS A 101 -13.11 -18.46 10.39
C CYS A 101 -14.01 -18.79 9.19
N LYS A 102 -15.26 -19.16 9.47
CA LYS A 102 -16.37 -19.29 8.50
C LYS A 102 -17.53 -18.44 8.97
N ILE A 103 -17.87 -17.41 8.19
CA ILE A 103 -18.88 -16.42 8.57
C ILE A 103 -19.92 -16.36 7.46
N ASN A 104 -21.18 -16.66 7.79
CA ASN A 104 -22.30 -16.61 6.86
C ASN A 104 -23.29 -15.55 7.35
N ILE A 105 -23.54 -14.53 6.54
CA ILE A 105 -24.41 -13.41 6.92
C ILE A 105 -25.47 -13.22 5.85
N LYS A 106 -26.72 -13.08 6.29
CA LYS A 106 -27.84 -12.65 5.46
C LYS A 106 -28.45 -11.39 6.07
N SER A 107 -28.33 -10.26 5.36
CA SER A 107 -28.92 -8.99 5.77
C SER A 107 -29.05 -8.00 4.62
N ASP A 108 -30.21 -7.37 4.50
CA ASP A 108 -30.50 -6.34 3.50
C ASP A 108 -30.25 -4.92 4.01
N CYS A 109 -29.68 -4.76 5.21
CA CYS A 109 -29.45 -3.45 5.84
C CYS A 109 -27.98 -3.06 5.91
N ILE A 110 -27.06 -3.92 5.47
CA ILE A 110 -25.62 -3.66 5.54
C ILE A 110 -25.28 -2.42 4.74
N GLU A 111 -24.53 -1.54 5.37
CA GLU A 111 -23.99 -0.29 4.83
C GLU A 111 -22.47 -0.32 4.80
N ARG A 112 -21.87 -1.08 5.73
CA ARG A 112 -20.42 -1.15 5.89
C ARG A 112 -19.97 -2.59 6.10
N LEU A 113 -19.06 -3.04 5.24
CA LEU A 113 -18.36 -4.31 5.37
C LEU A 113 -16.86 -4.08 5.35
N LYS A 114 -16.20 -4.36 6.47
CA LYS A 114 -14.76 -4.16 6.64
C LYS A 114 -14.08 -5.50 6.90
N LEU A 115 -13.25 -5.96 5.96
CA LEU A 115 -12.57 -7.26 6.01
C LEU A 115 -11.06 -7.03 5.91
N GLU A 116 -10.35 -7.04 7.04
CA GLU A 116 -8.93 -6.69 7.08
C GLU A 116 -8.08 -7.78 7.74
N ARG A 117 -6.91 -8.09 7.16
CA ARG A 117 -5.87 -8.94 7.77
C ARG A 117 -6.35 -10.35 8.15
N ASN A 118 -7.36 -10.86 7.46
CA ASN A 118 -7.92 -12.17 7.78
C ASN A 118 -7.13 -13.27 7.08
N LYS A 119 -6.88 -14.38 7.78
CA LYS A 119 -6.13 -15.53 7.27
C LYS A 119 -7.00 -16.77 7.23
N GLN A 120 -6.91 -17.56 6.15
CA GLN A 120 -7.62 -18.84 6.02
C GLN A 120 -9.13 -18.73 6.34
N THR A 121 -9.75 -17.61 5.96
CA THR A 121 -11.11 -17.25 6.36
C THR A 121 -12.06 -17.28 5.16
N GLN A 122 -13.28 -17.73 5.40
CA GLN A 122 -14.37 -17.73 4.42
C GLN A 122 -15.53 -16.87 4.92
N ILE A 123 -16.01 -15.97 4.06
CA ILE A 123 -17.19 -15.16 4.33
C ILE A 123 -18.20 -15.33 3.19
N LYS A 124 -19.46 -15.58 3.57
CA LYS A 124 -20.60 -15.56 2.65
C LYS A 124 -21.55 -14.45 3.03
N LEU A 125 -21.90 -13.62 2.07
CA LEU A 125 -22.83 -12.52 2.26
C LEU A 125 -24.00 -12.63 1.28
N SER A 126 -25.22 -12.61 1.82
CA SER A 126 -26.44 -12.41 1.05
C SER A 126 -27.06 -11.08 1.45
N THR A 127 -27.19 -10.17 0.47
CA THR A 127 -27.73 -8.83 0.69
C THR A 127 -28.35 -8.28 -0.58
N ASN A 128 -29.45 -7.55 -0.46
CA ASN A 128 -30.06 -6.80 -1.56
C ASN A 128 -29.70 -5.30 -1.51
N LYS A 129 -28.82 -4.85 -0.62
CA LYS A 129 -28.34 -3.45 -0.61
C LYS A 129 -27.05 -3.33 -1.41
N SER A 130 -26.86 -2.21 -2.11
CA SER A 130 -25.57 -1.88 -2.74
C SER A 130 -24.55 -1.58 -1.65
N ASN A 131 -23.40 -2.25 -1.68
CA ASN A 131 -22.35 -2.13 -0.68
C ASN A 131 -20.99 -1.81 -1.31
N ASN A 132 -20.14 -1.15 -0.52
CA ASN A 132 -18.71 -1.05 -0.76
C ASN A 132 -18.02 -2.11 0.09
N ILE A 133 -17.42 -3.09 -0.59
CA ILE A 133 -16.80 -4.25 0.03
C ILE A 133 -15.29 -4.11 -0.12
N CYS A 134 -14.60 -3.96 1.00
CA CYS A 134 -13.15 -3.82 1.03
C CYS A 134 -12.55 -5.06 1.69
N ILE A 135 -11.75 -5.81 0.93
CA ILE A 135 -10.95 -6.96 1.37
C ILE A 135 -9.49 -6.51 1.35
N LYS A 136 -8.89 -6.31 2.52
CA LYS A 136 -7.56 -5.71 2.65
C LYS A 136 -6.60 -6.59 3.44
N GLU A 137 -5.37 -6.74 2.96
CA GLU A 137 -4.28 -7.46 3.67
C GLU A 137 -4.65 -8.92 4.04
N CYS A 138 -5.59 -9.54 3.32
CA CYS A 138 -6.08 -10.89 3.61
C CYS A 138 -5.22 -11.98 2.93
N GLU A 139 -5.15 -13.16 3.53
CA GLU A 139 -4.39 -14.31 3.01
C GLU A 139 -5.24 -15.59 3.03
N ASN A 140 -5.23 -16.37 1.94
CA ASN A 140 -6.05 -17.59 1.83
C ASN A 140 -7.54 -17.32 2.12
N PHE A 141 -8.08 -16.29 1.48
CA PHE A 141 -9.40 -15.75 1.80
C PHE A 141 -10.44 -16.12 0.74
N LYS A 142 -11.65 -16.48 1.18
CA LYS A 142 -12.76 -16.81 0.29
C LYS A 142 -13.95 -15.90 0.58
N PHE A 143 -14.43 -15.21 -0.44
CA PHE A 143 -15.62 -14.37 -0.35
C PHE A 143 -16.69 -14.84 -1.35
N GLU A 144 -17.90 -15.12 -0.86
CA GLU A 144 -19.06 -15.40 -1.73
C GLU A 144 -20.11 -14.33 -1.48
N ILE A 145 -20.57 -13.67 -2.54
CA ILE A 145 -21.65 -12.68 -2.46
C ILE A 145 -22.80 -13.03 -3.39
N GLU A 146 -24.01 -12.90 -2.86
CA GLU A 146 -25.27 -13.06 -3.59
C GLU A 146 -26.12 -11.80 -3.39
N SER A 147 -26.44 -11.12 -4.50
CA SER A 147 -27.22 -9.88 -4.50
C SER A 147 -27.94 -9.69 -5.83
N ASN A 148 -29.11 -9.07 -5.81
CA ASN A 148 -29.76 -8.60 -7.03
C ASN A 148 -29.26 -7.20 -7.47
N ASN A 149 -28.57 -6.47 -6.58
CA ASN A 149 -28.09 -5.12 -6.82
C ASN A 149 -26.59 -5.09 -7.08
N GLU A 150 -26.16 -4.04 -7.81
CA GLU A 150 -24.76 -3.86 -8.14
C GLU A 150 -23.92 -3.66 -6.88
N GLN A 151 -22.69 -4.21 -6.87
CA GLN A 151 -21.78 -4.10 -5.74
C GLN A 151 -20.46 -3.44 -6.17
N ASN A 152 -19.78 -2.78 -5.23
CA ASN A 152 -18.40 -2.35 -5.40
C ASN A 152 -17.49 -3.24 -4.58
N ILE A 153 -16.49 -3.85 -5.21
CA ILE A 153 -15.55 -4.78 -4.58
C ILE A 153 -14.14 -4.24 -4.78
N GLU A 154 -13.42 -4.07 -3.68
CA GLU A 154 -12.01 -3.67 -3.65
C GLU A 154 -11.21 -4.76 -2.94
N ILE A 155 -10.24 -5.32 -3.64
CA ILE A 155 -9.27 -6.29 -3.12
C ILE A 155 -7.92 -5.59 -3.13
N LEU A 156 -7.37 -5.43 -1.94
CA LEU A 156 -6.19 -4.61 -1.72
C LEU A 156 -5.21 -5.44 -0.95
N GLU A 157 -3.97 -5.52 -1.44
CA GLU A 157 -2.91 -6.11 -0.63
C GLU A 157 -3.24 -7.59 -0.25
N GLY A 158 -3.93 -8.31 -1.13
CA GLY A 158 -4.45 -9.66 -0.87
C GLY A 158 -3.57 -10.76 -1.44
N LYS A 159 -3.51 -11.92 -0.77
CA LYS A 159 -2.80 -13.11 -1.25
C LYS A 159 -3.72 -14.33 -1.27
N GLN A 160 -3.80 -15.01 -2.41
CA GLN A 160 -4.65 -16.21 -2.58
C GLN A 160 -6.13 -15.91 -2.26
N ILE A 161 -6.66 -14.88 -2.91
CA ILE A 161 -8.03 -14.40 -2.71
C ILE A 161 -8.94 -15.07 -3.74
N ASN A 162 -10.04 -15.65 -3.29
CA ASN A 162 -11.07 -16.21 -4.17
C ASN A 162 -12.40 -15.51 -3.92
N VAL A 163 -12.89 -14.78 -4.91
CA VAL A 163 -14.20 -14.15 -4.90
C VAL A 163 -15.13 -14.92 -5.83
N LYS A 164 -16.32 -15.26 -5.32
CA LYS A 164 -17.42 -15.79 -6.12
C LYS A 164 -18.57 -14.80 -6.06
N SER A 165 -18.83 -14.14 -7.18
CA SER A 165 -19.90 -13.16 -7.30
C SER A 165 -21.10 -13.74 -8.05
N LYS A 166 -22.26 -13.69 -7.41
CA LYS A 166 -23.57 -13.90 -8.06
C LYS A 166 -24.35 -12.58 -8.08
N CYS A 167 -23.70 -11.50 -8.48
CA CYS A 167 -24.32 -10.20 -8.66
C CYS A 167 -23.58 -9.36 -9.70
N PRO A 168 -24.26 -8.41 -10.35
CA PRO A 168 -23.59 -7.37 -11.14
C PRO A 168 -22.59 -6.60 -10.28
N ILE A 169 -21.49 -6.18 -10.89
CA ILE A 169 -20.45 -5.40 -10.21
C ILE A 169 -20.43 -4.01 -10.84
N ASN A 170 -20.61 -2.97 -10.05
CA ASN A 170 -20.41 -1.62 -10.56
C ASN A 170 -18.90 -1.32 -10.67
N LYS A 171 -18.14 -1.58 -9.61
CA LYS A 171 -16.70 -1.34 -9.58
C LYS A 171 -15.94 -2.52 -8.99
N LEU A 172 -14.92 -2.98 -9.69
CA LEU A 172 -13.96 -3.97 -9.21
C LEU A 172 -12.55 -3.37 -9.23
N ILE A 173 -11.92 -3.25 -8.06
CA ILE A 173 -10.51 -2.88 -7.95
C ILE A 173 -9.74 -4.04 -7.37
N VAL A 174 -8.64 -4.40 -8.01
CA VAL A 174 -7.65 -5.34 -7.48
C VAL A 174 -6.29 -4.63 -7.50
N SER A 175 -5.70 -4.39 -6.34
CA SER A 175 -4.45 -3.64 -6.23
C SER A 175 -3.46 -4.38 -5.35
N GLN A 176 -2.20 -4.45 -5.78
CA GLN A 176 -1.08 -4.98 -5.00
C GLN A 176 -1.36 -6.38 -4.40
N SER A 177 -2.05 -7.20 -5.18
CA SER A 177 -2.57 -8.50 -4.75
C SER A 177 -2.03 -9.64 -5.61
N LYS A 178 -1.73 -10.79 -5.00
CA LYS A 178 -1.15 -11.97 -5.66
C LYS A 178 -2.12 -13.16 -5.66
N GLN A 179 -2.20 -13.86 -6.79
CA GLN A 179 -3.02 -15.07 -6.98
C GLN A 179 -4.51 -14.84 -6.68
N VAL A 180 -5.10 -13.84 -7.34
CA VAL A 180 -6.52 -13.52 -7.20
C VAL A 180 -7.37 -14.27 -8.23
N ASN A 181 -8.46 -14.87 -7.77
CA ASN A 181 -9.49 -15.51 -8.59
C ASN A 181 -10.83 -14.82 -8.37
N ILE A 182 -11.53 -14.44 -9.44
CA ILE A 182 -12.87 -13.85 -9.38
C ILE A 182 -13.78 -14.58 -10.36
N THR A 183 -14.67 -15.39 -9.82
CA THR A 183 -15.62 -16.18 -10.62
C THR A 183 -17.00 -15.54 -10.58
N GLY A 184 -17.63 -15.46 -11.74
CA GLY A 184 -18.94 -14.84 -11.94
C GLY A 184 -19.10 -14.44 -13.40
N ASN A 185 -20.26 -14.70 -14.00
CA ASN A 185 -20.53 -14.37 -15.42
C ASN A 185 -21.31 -13.06 -15.58
N GLU A 186 -21.33 -12.25 -14.52
CA GLU A 186 -22.10 -11.02 -14.44
C GLU A 186 -21.33 -9.85 -15.05
N ARG A 187 -22.06 -8.81 -15.45
CA ARG A 187 -21.47 -7.57 -15.98
C ARG A 187 -20.67 -6.83 -14.90
N CYS A 188 -19.60 -6.18 -15.33
CA CYS A 188 -18.83 -5.25 -14.52
C CYS A 188 -18.76 -3.87 -15.21
N ASN A 189 -19.20 -2.78 -14.57
CA ASN A 189 -19.14 -1.47 -15.24
C ASN A 189 -17.70 -0.97 -15.36
N THR A 190 -16.90 -1.07 -14.30
CA THR A 190 -15.49 -0.66 -14.30
C THR A 190 -14.64 -1.66 -13.53
N MET A 191 -13.57 -2.12 -14.17
CA MET A 191 -12.55 -2.96 -13.55
C MET A 191 -11.18 -2.27 -13.61
N LYS A 192 -10.44 -2.31 -12.50
CA LYS A 192 -9.09 -1.77 -12.41
C LYS A 192 -8.20 -2.77 -11.71
N VAL A 193 -7.11 -3.18 -12.35
CA VAL A 193 -6.11 -4.10 -11.81
C VAL A 193 -4.76 -3.39 -11.82
N ILE A 194 -4.08 -3.36 -10.67
CA ILE A 194 -2.87 -2.56 -10.42
C ILE A 194 -1.84 -3.43 -9.68
N GLU A 195 -0.63 -3.55 -10.21
CA GLU A 195 0.49 -4.27 -9.56
C GLU A 195 0.06 -5.63 -8.99
N SER A 196 -0.64 -6.43 -9.81
CA SER A 196 -1.37 -7.60 -9.33
C SER A 196 -1.21 -8.81 -10.22
N THR A 197 -1.14 -9.98 -9.59
CA THR A 197 -1.16 -11.29 -10.27
C THR A 197 -2.56 -11.89 -10.22
N ILE A 198 -3.14 -12.12 -11.39
CA ILE A 198 -4.50 -12.65 -11.54
C ILE A 198 -4.43 -14.05 -12.15
N ASN A 199 -5.11 -15.00 -11.52
CA ASN A 199 -5.20 -16.37 -12.04
C ASN A 199 -6.37 -16.48 -13.04
N GLU A 200 -7.58 -16.10 -12.62
CA GLU A 200 -8.79 -16.12 -13.46
C GLU A 200 -9.78 -15.04 -13.03
N ILE A 201 -10.33 -14.31 -13.99
CA ILE A 201 -11.45 -13.38 -13.78
C ILE A 201 -12.48 -13.62 -14.87
N ASP A 202 -13.67 -14.08 -14.50
CA ASP A 202 -14.73 -14.40 -15.46
C ASP A 202 -15.75 -13.26 -15.65
N VAL A 203 -15.67 -12.20 -14.85
CA VAL A 203 -16.60 -11.07 -14.96
C VAL A 203 -16.32 -10.26 -16.22
N LYS A 204 -17.37 -9.67 -16.79
CA LYS A 204 -17.30 -9.01 -18.10
C LYS A 204 -17.26 -7.49 -17.96
N PRO A 205 -16.07 -6.86 -18.03
CA PRO A 205 -15.94 -5.42 -17.87
C PRO A 205 -16.42 -4.66 -19.09
N LYS A 206 -17.15 -3.55 -18.87
CA LYS A 206 -17.40 -2.53 -19.89
C LYS A 206 -16.20 -1.59 -20.03
N ARG A 207 -15.58 -1.22 -18.91
CA ARG A 207 -14.34 -0.44 -18.88
C ARG A 207 -13.29 -1.16 -18.06
N ILE A 208 -12.05 -1.20 -18.56
CA ILE A 208 -10.95 -1.87 -17.89
C ILE A 208 -9.66 -1.05 -17.89
N ILE A 209 -8.94 -1.09 -16.78
CA ILE A 209 -7.64 -0.47 -16.59
C ILE A 209 -6.67 -1.52 -16.05
N PHE A 210 -5.60 -1.78 -16.79
CA PHE A 210 -4.46 -2.57 -16.34
C PHE A 210 -3.27 -1.65 -16.09
N LYS A 211 -2.66 -1.75 -14.91
CA LYS A 211 -1.43 -1.03 -14.57
C LYS A 211 -0.39 -1.96 -13.98
N SER A 212 0.80 -1.97 -14.56
CA SER A 212 1.98 -2.68 -14.01
C SER A 212 1.68 -4.15 -13.68
N ILE A 213 1.05 -4.89 -14.59
CA ILE A 213 0.68 -6.28 -14.34
C ILE A 213 1.86 -7.22 -14.67
N GLU A 214 2.24 -8.02 -13.68
CA GLU A 214 3.43 -8.87 -13.73
C GLU A 214 3.24 -10.16 -14.56
N GLU A 215 2.04 -10.74 -14.59
CA GLU A 215 1.78 -12.02 -15.25
C GLU A 215 0.47 -12.03 -16.06
N TYR A 216 0.39 -12.92 -17.06
CA TYR A 216 -0.74 -13.04 -18.00
C TYR A 216 -2.10 -13.12 -17.31
N ILE A 217 -3.03 -12.27 -17.77
CA ILE A 217 -4.36 -12.15 -17.20
C ILE A 217 -5.38 -12.79 -18.13
N LYS A 218 -6.03 -13.86 -17.67
CA LYS A 218 -7.21 -14.41 -18.36
C LYS A 218 -8.46 -13.62 -17.95
N VAL A 219 -8.75 -12.54 -18.69
CA VAL A 219 -9.99 -11.73 -18.54
C VAL A 219 -10.74 -11.70 -19.88
N PRO A 220 -12.08 -11.85 -19.88
CA PRO A 220 -12.90 -11.73 -21.09
C PRO A 220 -13.08 -10.25 -21.50
N LEU A 221 -12.24 -9.76 -22.40
CA LEU A 221 -12.25 -8.35 -22.87
C LEU A 221 -13.17 -8.07 -24.07
N LYS A 222 -13.82 -9.10 -24.63
CA LYS A 222 -14.66 -8.96 -25.83
C LYS A 222 -15.82 -7.99 -25.69
N GLU A 223 -16.23 -7.68 -24.46
CA GLU A 223 -17.31 -6.73 -24.15
C GLU A 223 -16.82 -5.34 -23.71
N ALA A 224 -15.50 -5.14 -23.56
CA ALA A 224 -14.94 -3.87 -23.11
C ALA A 224 -15.02 -2.81 -24.21
N GLU A 225 -15.60 -1.66 -23.86
CA GLU A 225 -15.70 -0.47 -24.71
C GLU A 225 -14.53 0.49 -24.47
N GLU A 226 -13.92 0.48 -23.29
CA GLU A 226 -12.79 1.32 -22.94
C GLU A 226 -11.69 0.48 -22.28
N ILE A 227 -10.47 0.54 -22.84
CA ILE A 227 -9.34 -0.26 -22.40
C ILE A 227 -8.14 0.66 -22.17
N TYR A 228 -7.55 0.58 -20.97
CA TYR A 228 -6.31 1.26 -20.60
C TYR A 228 -5.26 0.21 -20.24
N ILE A 229 -4.10 0.29 -20.89
CA ILE A 229 -2.97 -0.61 -20.69
C ILE A 229 -1.76 0.25 -20.35
N VAL A 230 -1.26 0.11 -19.12
CA VAL A 230 -0.32 1.06 -18.52
C VAL A 230 0.87 0.31 -17.93
N SER A 231 2.08 0.76 -18.25
CA SER A 231 3.35 0.23 -17.72
C SER A 231 3.51 -1.28 -17.91
N MET A 232 3.10 -1.79 -19.07
CA MET A 232 3.28 -3.19 -19.44
C MET A 232 4.59 -3.34 -20.21
N LYS A 233 5.28 -4.47 -19.99
CA LYS A 233 6.56 -4.74 -20.62
C LYS A 233 6.62 -6.14 -21.22
N ASP A 234 7.10 -6.24 -22.46
CA ASP A 234 7.29 -7.51 -23.18
C ASP A 234 5.99 -8.32 -23.39
N TYR A 235 4.88 -7.64 -23.73
CA TYR A 235 3.56 -8.26 -23.95
C TYR A 235 3.08 -8.21 -25.41
N ILE A 236 2.33 -9.23 -25.82
CA ILE A 236 1.54 -9.24 -27.06
C ILE A 236 0.05 -9.23 -26.70
N PHE A 237 -0.67 -8.23 -27.19
CA PHE A 237 -2.11 -8.06 -27.00
C PHE A 237 -2.84 -8.37 -28.31
N GLU A 238 -3.48 -9.52 -28.38
CA GLU A 238 -4.26 -9.98 -29.55
C GLU A 238 -5.67 -10.43 -29.12
N GLU A 239 -6.67 -10.24 -29.99
CA GLU A 239 -8.07 -10.65 -29.79
C GLU A 239 -8.85 -9.95 -28.64
N LEU A 240 -8.33 -8.84 -28.10
CA LEU A 240 -8.92 -8.16 -26.94
C LEU A 240 -9.90 -7.02 -27.29
N PHE A 241 -9.89 -6.54 -28.53
CA PHE A 241 -10.42 -5.20 -28.88
C PHE A 241 -11.78 -5.20 -29.60
N ASP A 242 -12.52 -6.32 -29.57
CA ASP A 242 -13.72 -6.56 -30.40
C ASP A 242 -14.80 -5.44 -30.36
N LYS A 243 -15.06 -4.87 -29.18
CA LYS A 243 -16.01 -3.76 -28.96
C LYS A 243 -15.34 -2.47 -28.46
N CYS A 244 -14.01 -2.43 -28.47
CA CYS A 244 -13.25 -1.32 -27.93
C CYS A 244 -13.48 -0.07 -28.78
N LYS A 245 -13.92 1.01 -28.15
CA LYS A 245 -14.13 2.33 -28.74
C LYS A 245 -13.00 3.30 -28.38
N LYS A 246 -12.43 3.15 -27.19
CA LYS A 246 -11.31 3.96 -26.69
C LYS A 246 -10.19 3.04 -26.18
N LEU A 247 -9.00 3.20 -26.74
CA LEU A 247 -7.79 2.48 -26.34
C LEU A 247 -6.73 3.46 -25.86
N CYS A 248 -6.23 3.29 -24.64
CA CYS A 248 -5.13 4.05 -24.09
C CYS A 248 -3.96 3.13 -23.74
N ILE A 249 -2.78 3.47 -24.23
CA ILE A 249 -1.52 2.76 -24.03
C ILE A 249 -0.55 3.77 -23.42
N ASP A 250 -0.13 3.56 -22.18
CA ASP A 250 0.74 4.50 -21.43
C ASP A 250 1.96 3.75 -20.88
N GLU A 251 3.16 4.33 -21.05
CA GLU A 251 4.41 3.81 -20.47
C GLU A 251 4.72 2.33 -20.80
N CYS A 252 4.25 1.82 -21.94
CA CYS A 252 4.49 0.43 -22.34
C CYS A 252 5.83 0.27 -23.06
N GLU A 253 6.56 -0.81 -22.78
CA GLU A 253 7.88 -1.10 -23.36
C GLU A 253 7.86 -2.45 -24.08
N ASN A 254 8.39 -2.51 -25.31
CA ASN A 254 8.50 -3.74 -26.10
C ASN A 254 7.15 -4.50 -26.25
N CYS A 255 6.05 -3.76 -26.40
CA CYS A 255 4.72 -4.36 -26.52
C CYS A 255 4.24 -4.40 -27.97
N GLN A 256 3.42 -5.39 -28.31
CA GLN A 256 2.73 -5.50 -29.60
C GLN A 256 1.21 -5.50 -29.40
N PHE A 257 0.50 -4.71 -30.20
CA PHE A 257 -0.95 -4.61 -30.19
C PHE A 257 -1.50 -5.01 -31.56
N ILE A 258 -2.22 -6.12 -31.63
CA ILE A 258 -2.75 -6.69 -32.86
C ILE A 258 -4.28 -6.52 -32.87
N ILE A 259 -4.75 -5.55 -33.66
CA ILE A 259 -6.16 -5.15 -33.72
C ILE A 259 -6.85 -5.87 -34.88
N ASN A 260 -7.50 -7.00 -34.61
CA ASN A 260 -8.15 -7.83 -35.63
C ASN A 260 -9.53 -7.31 -36.06
N LYS A 261 -10.25 -6.65 -35.15
CA LYS A 261 -11.50 -5.94 -35.39
C LYS A 261 -11.39 -4.55 -34.81
N ASN A 262 -11.79 -3.56 -35.59
CA ASN A 262 -11.63 -2.17 -35.20
C ASN A 262 -12.98 -1.50 -34.99
N GLN A 263 -13.28 -1.17 -33.74
CA GLN A 263 -14.34 -0.22 -33.39
C GLN A 263 -13.76 1.00 -32.67
N ILE A 264 -12.42 1.10 -32.63
CA ILE A 264 -11.68 2.13 -31.90
C ILE A 264 -11.83 3.42 -32.68
N LYS A 265 -12.39 4.43 -32.02
CA LYS A 265 -12.51 5.79 -32.55
C LYS A 265 -11.41 6.68 -32.01
N GLU A 266 -11.07 6.49 -30.73
CA GLU A 266 -10.08 7.28 -30.00
C GLU A 266 -8.94 6.38 -29.53
N MET A 267 -7.70 6.74 -29.89
CA MET A 267 -6.51 6.06 -29.42
C MET A 267 -5.56 7.05 -28.76
N LYS A 268 -4.94 6.63 -27.65
CA LYS A 268 -3.95 7.44 -26.94
C LYS A 268 -2.71 6.61 -26.67
N ILE A 269 -1.54 7.11 -27.05
CA ILE A 269 -0.24 6.44 -26.90
C ILE A 269 0.74 7.40 -26.25
N THR A 270 1.15 7.13 -25.02
CA THR A 270 1.96 8.06 -24.23
C THR A 270 3.18 7.36 -23.61
N LYS A 271 4.37 7.97 -23.72
CA LYS A 271 5.63 7.50 -23.13
C LYS A 271 5.96 6.03 -23.42
N CYS A 272 5.52 5.51 -24.55
CA CYS A 272 5.78 4.14 -24.93
C CYS A 272 7.15 4.03 -25.61
N LYS A 273 7.77 2.86 -25.47
CA LYS A 273 9.05 2.51 -26.10
C LYS A 273 8.94 1.20 -26.86
N ASN A 274 9.49 1.13 -28.07
CA ASN A 274 9.52 -0.10 -28.88
C ASN A 274 8.13 -0.77 -29.00
N THR A 275 7.07 0.03 -29.09
CA THR A 275 5.69 -0.46 -29.09
C THR A 275 5.13 -0.45 -30.51
N GLU A 276 4.58 -1.58 -30.93
CA GLU A 276 4.06 -1.78 -32.28
C GLU A 276 2.53 -1.93 -32.26
N ILE A 277 1.84 -1.21 -33.15
CA ILE A 277 0.38 -1.32 -33.31
C ILE A 277 0.10 -1.71 -34.75
N THR A 278 -0.52 -2.89 -34.93
CA THR A 278 -0.81 -3.47 -36.24
C THR A 278 -2.24 -3.95 -36.34
N GLY A 279 -2.69 -4.27 -37.57
CA GLY A 279 -4.01 -4.82 -37.84
C GLY A 279 -4.94 -3.85 -38.56
N LYS A 280 -6.25 -3.96 -38.32
CA LYS A 280 -7.27 -3.09 -38.94
C LYS A 280 -7.34 -1.78 -38.17
N LEU A 281 -6.97 -0.67 -38.79
CA LEU A 281 -6.81 0.63 -38.11
C LEU A 281 -7.68 1.75 -38.73
N ASP A 282 -8.41 1.43 -39.80
CA ASP A 282 -9.16 2.38 -40.65
C ASP A 282 -10.26 3.19 -39.94
N ASN A 283 -10.78 2.71 -38.80
CA ASN A 283 -11.88 3.35 -38.07
C ASN A 283 -11.42 4.38 -37.02
N ILE A 284 -10.11 4.52 -36.80
CA ILE A 284 -9.57 5.44 -35.80
C ILE A 284 -9.73 6.86 -36.33
N GLU A 285 -10.53 7.65 -35.61
CA GLU A 285 -10.84 9.04 -35.96
C GLU A 285 -9.77 9.98 -35.39
N GLU A 286 -9.26 9.69 -34.19
CA GLU A 286 -8.30 10.53 -33.47
C GLU A 286 -7.21 9.69 -32.77
N ILE A 287 -5.95 10.10 -32.94
CA ILE A 287 -4.81 9.57 -32.16
C ILE A 287 -4.12 10.71 -31.42
N ILE A 288 -3.98 10.58 -30.10
CA ILE A 288 -3.17 11.46 -29.26
C ILE A 288 -1.85 10.76 -28.95
N THR A 289 -0.73 11.44 -29.20
CA THR A 289 0.62 10.88 -28.95
C THR A 289 1.48 11.84 -28.14
N ILE A 290 2.18 11.35 -27.11
CA ILE A 290 3.05 12.14 -26.22
C ILE A 290 4.33 11.35 -25.91
N ASP A 291 5.51 11.93 -26.15
CA ASP A 291 6.82 11.41 -25.71
C ASP A 291 7.12 9.92 -26.04
N ASN A 292 6.78 9.42 -27.24
CA ASN A 292 7.02 8.02 -27.62
C ASN A 292 8.39 7.82 -28.30
N GLU A 293 9.09 6.74 -27.96
CA GLU A 293 10.38 6.34 -28.52
C GLU A 293 10.21 5.06 -29.36
N GLU A 294 10.70 5.04 -30.61
CA GLU A 294 10.74 3.83 -31.45
C GLU A 294 9.40 3.08 -31.58
N CYS A 295 8.27 3.82 -31.59
CA CYS A 295 6.93 3.26 -31.71
C CYS A 295 6.38 3.35 -33.15
N ASN A 296 5.69 2.30 -33.60
CA ASN A 296 4.99 2.31 -34.88
C ASN A 296 3.56 2.84 -34.69
N ILE A 297 3.36 4.13 -34.94
CA ILE A 297 2.08 4.80 -34.75
C ILE A 297 1.25 4.69 -36.05
N PRO A 298 -0.01 4.24 -35.97
CA PRO A 298 -0.89 4.15 -37.14
C PRO A 298 -1.08 5.48 -37.86
N GLU A 299 -1.13 5.46 -39.19
CA GLU A 299 -1.52 6.62 -39.99
C GLU A 299 -3.05 6.82 -39.93
N THR A 300 -3.53 7.98 -39.49
CA THR A 300 -4.96 8.31 -39.41
C THR A 300 -5.26 9.73 -39.88
N LYS A 301 -6.56 10.07 -39.96
CA LYS A 301 -7.02 11.40 -40.42
C LYS A 301 -6.57 12.54 -39.51
N ASN A 302 -6.57 12.31 -38.19
CA ASN A 302 -6.19 13.29 -37.18
C ASN A 302 -5.21 12.66 -36.18
N VAL A 303 -3.93 12.96 -36.34
CA VAL A 303 -2.88 12.65 -35.36
C VAL A 303 -2.52 13.94 -34.65
N ILE A 304 -2.83 14.01 -33.35
CA ILE A 304 -2.52 15.14 -32.49
C ILE A 304 -1.28 14.78 -31.67
N LYS A 305 -0.19 15.51 -31.93
CA LYS A 305 0.99 15.49 -31.07
C LYS A 305 0.79 16.55 -29.99
N GLU A 306 0.63 16.11 -28.74
CA GLU A 306 0.53 17.02 -27.60
C GLU A 306 1.84 16.98 -26.82
N ASP A 307 2.37 18.15 -26.50
CA ASP A 307 3.59 18.25 -25.69
C ASP A 307 3.26 18.15 -24.18
N THR A 308 2.04 18.53 -23.77
CA THR A 308 1.60 18.47 -22.37
C THR A 308 0.08 18.40 -22.24
N GLU A 309 -0.42 17.40 -21.52
CA GLU A 309 -1.82 17.32 -21.08
C GLU A 309 -1.94 17.64 -19.59
N ILE A 310 -2.49 18.81 -19.28
CA ILE A 310 -2.54 19.32 -17.91
C ILE A 310 -3.98 19.53 -17.46
N ILE A 311 -4.32 19.01 -16.28
CA ILE A 311 -5.44 19.50 -15.48
C ILE A 311 -4.88 20.44 -14.43
N GLU A 312 -5.29 21.71 -14.48
CA GLU A 312 -4.92 22.69 -13.47
C GLU A 312 -6.15 23.11 -12.66
N ILE A 313 -6.06 22.98 -11.33
CA ILE A 313 -7.05 23.49 -10.39
C ILE A 313 -6.37 24.47 -9.45
N ASN A 314 -6.97 25.66 -9.32
CA ASN A 314 -6.43 26.74 -8.52
C ASN A 314 -7.55 27.42 -7.71
N ASN A 315 -7.28 27.75 -6.45
CA ASN A 315 -8.16 28.56 -5.58
C ASN A 315 -9.61 28.06 -5.51
N THR A 316 -9.82 26.76 -5.25
CA THR A 316 -11.18 26.23 -5.05
C THR A 316 -11.51 26.07 -3.56
N ASN A 317 -12.76 26.37 -3.21
CA ASN A 317 -13.31 26.31 -1.85
C ASN A 317 -14.14 25.03 -1.62
N LYS A 318 -13.74 23.92 -2.24
CA LYS A 318 -14.39 22.63 -2.08
C LYS A 318 -13.37 21.50 -2.16
N ASP A 319 -13.76 20.35 -1.62
CA ASP A 319 -13.03 19.10 -1.82
C ASP A 319 -12.86 18.81 -3.32
N ILE A 320 -11.66 18.37 -3.69
CA ILE A 320 -11.29 18.01 -5.04
C ILE A 320 -11.40 16.49 -5.17
N GLU A 321 -12.27 16.03 -6.05
CA GLU A 321 -12.36 14.64 -6.47
C GLU A 321 -12.35 14.59 -8.00
N ILE A 322 -11.27 14.06 -8.57
CA ILE A 322 -11.06 14.00 -10.02
C ILE A 322 -10.81 12.55 -10.41
N GLU A 323 -11.42 12.11 -11.51
CA GLU A 323 -10.99 10.93 -12.25
C GLU A 323 -10.43 11.38 -13.60
N THR A 324 -9.22 10.93 -13.96
CA THR A 324 -8.50 11.47 -15.12
C THR A 324 -7.67 10.43 -15.85
N ASP A 325 -7.45 10.68 -17.14
CA ASP A 325 -6.48 10.03 -18.01
C ASP A 325 -5.42 11.02 -18.52
N LYS A 326 -5.30 12.22 -17.92
CA LYS A 326 -4.33 13.25 -18.31
C LYS A 326 -2.98 13.05 -17.65
N LYS A 327 -1.89 13.37 -18.36
CA LYS A 327 -0.55 13.07 -17.87
C LYS A 327 -0.17 13.90 -16.65
N TYR A 328 -0.54 15.18 -16.62
CA TYR A 328 -0.17 16.09 -15.55
C TYR A 328 -1.42 16.59 -14.82
N VAL A 329 -1.39 16.51 -13.49
CA VAL A 329 -2.40 17.11 -12.62
C VAL A 329 -1.71 18.07 -11.68
N ILE A 330 -2.12 19.34 -11.73
CA ILE A 330 -1.55 20.41 -10.94
C ILE A 330 -2.64 21.04 -10.08
N ILE A 331 -2.42 21.05 -8.77
CA ILE A 331 -3.36 21.60 -7.79
C ILE A 331 -2.65 22.69 -6.99
N ARG A 332 -3.23 23.88 -6.95
CA ARG A 332 -2.63 25.06 -6.33
C ARG A 332 -3.58 25.76 -5.37
N ASN A 333 -2.99 26.30 -4.30
CA ASN A 333 -3.65 27.23 -3.39
C ASN A 333 -4.97 26.69 -2.82
N ILE A 334 -4.96 25.43 -2.40
CA ILE A 334 -6.10 24.78 -1.77
C ILE A 334 -5.91 24.79 -0.26
N HIS A 335 -6.93 25.23 0.47
CA HIS A 335 -6.90 25.37 1.91
C HIS A 335 -8.11 24.68 2.53
N ASP A 336 -7.91 23.89 3.58
CA ASP A 336 -8.98 23.26 4.36
C ASP A 336 -9.90 22.30 3.56
N HIS A 337 -9.37 21.72 2.47
CA HIS A 337 -10.12 20.82 1.58
C HIS A 337 -9.32 19.55 1.24
N ASN A 338 -10.03 18.44 1.08
CA ASN A 338 -9.42 17.15 0.72
C ASN A 338 -9.15 17.07 -0.78
N ILE A 339 -8.10 16.32 -1.14
CA ILE A 339 -7.70 16.08 -2.52
C ILE A 339 -7.72 14.58 -2.77
N LYS A 340 -8.53 14.17 -3.75
CA LYS A 340 -8.63 12.80 -4.24
C LYS A 340 -8.49 12.79 -5.74
N ILE A 341 -7.46 12.10 -6.22
CA ILE A 341 -7.21 11.91 -7.65
C ILE A 341 -7.35 10.41 -7.90
N ARG A 342 -8.14 10.03 -8.90
CA ARG A 342 -8.18 8.68 -9.44
C ARG A 342 -7.59 8.74 -10.84
N SER A 343 -6.45 8.11 -11.06
CA SER A 343 -5.82 8.16 -12.37
C SER A 343 -5.93 6.81 -13.09
N ASN A 344 -6.32 6.88 -14.35
CA ASN A 344 -6.39 5.74 -15.26
C ASN A 344 -5.02 5.41 -15.85
N ILE A 345 -4.10 6.37 -15.85
CA ILE A 345 -2.72 6.26 -16.33
C ILE A 345 -1.74 6.65 -15.22
N ASN A 346 -0.44 6.59 -15.44
CA ASN A 346 0.51 7.00 -14.40
C ASN A 346 0.70 8.52 -14.43
N SER A 347 -0.31 9.26 -13.98
CA SER A 347 -0.26 10.73 -13.96
C SER A 347 0.81 11.24 -13.00
N ASP A 348 1.52 12.28 -13.43
CA ASP A 348 2.36 13.11 -12.58
C ASP A 348 1.45 14.10 -11.83
N VAL A 349 1.58 14.15 -10.50
CA VAL A 349 0.75 14.99 -9.63
C VAL A 349 1.64 16.01 -8.94
N THR A 350 1.32 17.30 -9.10
CA THR A 350 1.99 18.39 -8.40
C THR A 350 0.97 19.15 -7.54
N ILE A 351 1.22 19.24 -6.24
CA ILE A 351 0.40 20.00 -5.29
C ILE A 351 1.27 21.11 -4.71
N GLU A 352 0.87 22.36 -4.90
CA GLU A 352 1.68 23.54 -4.55
C GLU A 352 0.89 24.54 -3.71
N ASN A 353 1.54 25.12 -2.71
CA ASN A 353 0.97 26.20 -1.88
C ASN A 353 -0.35 25.81 -1.17
N CYS A 354 -0.61 24.52 -0.97
CA CYS A 354 -1.80 24.03 -0.30
C CYS A 354 -1.60 23.93 1.22
N LYS A 355 -2.66 24.15 1.99
CA LYS A 355 -2.64 24.08 3.47
C LYS A 355 -3.80 23.22 3.99
N LYS A 356 -3.59 22.52 5.10
CA LYS A 356 -4.65 21.77 5.82
C LYS A 356 -5.46 20.85 4.91
N PHE A 357 -4.77 20.11 4.04
CA PHE A 357 -5.38 19.16 3.12
C PHE A 357 -4.98 17.73 3.47
N ARG A 358 -5.81 16.77 3.04
CA ARG A 358 -5.46 15.35 2.99
C ARG A 358 -5.41 14.89 1.55
N PHE A 359 -4.34 14.21 1.17
CA PHE A 359 -4.27 13.49 -0.09
C PHE A 359 -4.80 12.05 0.06
N GLU A 360 -5.80 11.69 -0.74
CA GLU A 360 -6.41 10.35 -0.77
C GLU A 360 -6.05 9.63 -2.07
N GLY A 361 -4.95 8.88 -2.05
CA GLY A 361 -4.48 8.08 -3.18
C GLY A 361 -4.03 6.67 -2.80
N GLU A 362 -4.51 6.09 -1.68
CA GLU A 362 -4.03 4.82 -1.09
C GLU A 362 -4.00 3.63 -2.07
N TYR A 363 -4.81 3.63 -3.13
CA TYR A 363 -4.95 2.52 -4.08
C TYR A 363 -4.75 2.95 -5.53
N GLU A 364 -3.99 4.01 -5.72
CA GLU A 364 -3.68 4.56 -7.02
C GLU A 364 -2.20 4.32 -7.32
N GLU A 365 -1.90 4.20 -8.61
CA GLU A 365 -0.55 4.19 -9.13
C GLU A 365 -0.33 5.46 -9.95
N TYR A 366 0.66 6.25 -9.51
CA TYR A 366 1.04 7.53 -10.08
C TYR A 366 2.43 7.45 -10.70
N GLY A 367 2.72 8.41 -11.59
CA GLY A 367 4.08 8.71 -11.99
C GLY A 367 4.82 9.40 -10.84
N ASN A 368 5.18 10.66 -11.04
CA ASN A 368 5.85 11.48 -10.03
C ASN A 368 4.85 12.26 -9.19
N ILE A 369 5.00 12.21 -7.87
CA ILE A 369 4.25 13.07 -6.95
C ILE A 369 5.18 14.14 -6.40
N LYS A 370 4.78 15.40 -6.52
CA LYS A 370 5.49 16.57 -6.01
C LYS A 370 4.59 17.35 -5.07
N LEU A 371 5.06 17.56 -3.85
CA LEU A 371 4.40 18.38 -2.83
C LEU A 371 5.34 19.54 -2.49
N ILE A 372 4.92 20.77 -2.78
CA ILE A 372 5.79 21.94 -2.76
C ILE A 372 5.16 23.06 -1.95
N ASN A 373 5.88 23.58 -0.95
CA ASN A 373 5.46 24.71 -0.13
C ASN A 373 4.07 24.48 0.49
N CYS A 374 3.91 23.33 1.13
CA CYS A 374 2.63 22.87 1.65
C CYS A 374 2.65 22.78 3.17
N MET A 375 1.47 22.93 3.78
CA MET A 375 1.31 22.79 5.21
C MET A 375 0.20 21.79 5.50
N GLY A 376 0.45 20.87 6.42
CA GLY A 376 -0.58 19.98 6.93
C GLY A 376 -1.47 20.69 7.96
N ASN A 377 -1.84 19.97 9.02
CA ASN A 377 -2.79 20.48 10.01
C ASN A 377 -2.08 21.24 11.14
N ASP A 378 -2.82 22.08 11.86
CA ASP A 378 -2.30 22.95 12.94
C ASP A 378 -1.72 22.19 14.15
N THR A 379 -1.97 20.88 14.25
CA THR A 379 -1.52 20.04 15.36
C THR A 379 -0.57 18.96 14.84
N PRO A 380 0.57 18.71 15.52
CA PRO A 380 1.42 17.56 15.22
C PRO A 380 0.61 16.26 15.35
N PHE A 381 0.70 15.41 14.33
CA PHE A 381 0.14 14.05 14.19
C PHE A 381 -0.93 13.62 15.23
N ILE A 382 -2.21 13.61 14.83
CA ILE A 382 -3.32 13.02 15.59
C ILE A 382 -3.90 11.83 14.81
N GLY A 383 -3.11 10.77 14.65
CA GLY A 383 -3.56 9.48 14.09
C GLY A 383 -4.09 9.52 12.64
N GLU A 384 -4.81 8.45 12.25
CA GLU A 384 -5.24 8.15 10.86
C GLU A 384 -6.04 9.25 10.15
N LYS A 385 -6.70 10.14 10.91
CA LYS A 385 -7.56 11.21 10.36
C LYS A 385 -6.75 12.31 9.66
N THR A 386 -5.48 12.46 10.04
CA THR A 386 -4.57 13.50 9.52
C THR A 386 -3.55 12.97 8.51
N THR A 387 -3.56 11.66 8.24
CA THR A 387 -2.60 10.99 7.35
C THR A 387 -2.97 11.16 5.88
N SER A 388 -2.03 11.67 5.09
CA SER A 388 -2.10 11.63 3.62
C SER A 388 -1.63 10.26 3.13
N ARG A 389 -2.35 9.69 2.17
CA ARG A 389 -2.13 8.33 1.68
C ARG A 389 -1.80 8.31 0.20
N ILE A 390 -0.73 7.63 -0.16
CA ILE A 390 -0.27 7.40 -1.53
C ILE A 390 -0.16 5.88 -1.71
N GLY A 391 -0.73 5.33 -2.77
CA GLY A 391 -0.65 3.91 -3.09
C GLY A 391 0.73 3.55 -3.61
N CYS A 392 0.90 3.60 -4.92
CA CYS A 392 2.18 3.44 -5.60
C CYS A 392 2.54 4.72 -6.36
N ALA A 393 3.84 5.06 -6.37
CA ALA A 393 4.36 6.14 -7.20
C ALA A 393 5.73 5.75 -7.77
N GLU A 394 6.03 6.25 -8.97
CA GLU A 394 7.37 6.14 -9.54
C GLU A 394 8.39 6.88 -8.67
N SER A 395 8.08 8.13 -8.30
CA SER A 395 8.89 8.93 -7.38
C SER A 395 8.06 9.90 -6.57
N VAL A 396 8.54 10.25 -5.37
CA VAL A 396 7.88 11.19 -4.46
C VAL A 396 8.86 12.26 -4.01
N MET A 397 8.53 13.52 -4.24
CA MET A 397 9.27 14.69 -3.78
C MET A 397 8.42 15.51 -2.81
N ILE A 398 8.95 15.74 -1.62
CA ILE A 398 8.35 16.57 -0.57
C ILE A 398 9.32 17.72 -0.30
N ASN A 399 8.93 18.94 -0.64
CA ASN A 399 9.78 20.12 -0.53
C ASN A 399 9.05 21.23 0.22
N LYS A 400 9.65 21.77 1.28
CA LYS A 400 9.05 22.81 2.13
C LYS A 400 7.68 22.39 2.62
N PHE A 401 7.62 21.23 3.25
CA PHE A 401 6.38 20.69 3.83
C PHE A 401 6.46 20.66 5.35
N GLU A 402 5.44 21.18 6.02
CA GLU A 402 5.33 21.13 7.48
C GLU A 402 4.08 20.35 7.95
N ASN A 403 4.21 19.60 9.05
CA ASN A 403 3.10 19.10 9.87
C ASN A 403 2.12 18.13 9.18
N ASN A 404 2.64 17.09 8.50
CA ASN A 404 1.83 15.97 7.99
C ASN A 404 2.53 14.61 8.17
N TYR A 405 1.77 13.53 8.05
CA TYR A 405 2.30 12.16 7.97
C TYR A 405 1.86 11.52 6.65
N PHE A 406 2.81 11.01 5.89
CA PHE A 406 2.57 10.32 4.63
C PHE A 406 2.67 8.82 4.83
N LYS A 407 1.56 8.11 4.57
CA LYS A 407 1.58 6.65 4.40
C LYS A 407 1.64 6.34 2.90
N ILE A 408 2.70 5.70 2.48
CA ILE A 408 2.99 5.39 1.08
C ILE A 408 3.07 3.86 0.95
N GLY A 409 2.35 3.27 0.00
CA GLY A 409 2.43 1.83 -0.24
C GLY A 409 3.76 1.44 -0.87
N LYS A 410 4.08 2.03 -2.03
CA LYS A 410 5.27 1.70 -2.80
C LYS A 410 5.87 2.92 -3.49
N ILE A 411 7.20 2.97 -3.53
CA ILE A 411 7.98 3.94 -4.30
C ILE A 411 8.96 3.13 -5.15
N LYS A 412 8.87 3.25 -6.47
CA LYS A 412 9.67 2.43 -7.38
C LYS A 412 11.12 2.93 -7.52
N LYS A 413 11.29 4.25 -7.64
CA LYS A 413 12.59 4.84 -7.97
C LYS A 413 13.15 5.73 -6.87
N SER A 414 12.49 6.86 -6.56
CA SER A 414 13.09 7.84 -5.66
C SER A 414 12.15 8.47 -4.65
N LEU A 415 12.68 8.70 -3.44
CA LEU A 415 12.08 9.50 -2.39
C LEU A 415 12.99 10.69 -2.06
N GLU A 416 12.50 11.90 -2.24
CA GLU A 416 13.22 13.13 -1.93
C GLU A 416 12.44 13.96 -0.89
N VAL A 417 13.09 14.35 0.20
CA VAL A 417 12.49 15.16 1.26
C VAL A 417 13.45 16.29 1.62
N ILE A 418 13.05 17.52 1.31
CA ILE A 418 13.93 18.68 1.35
C ILE A 418 13.26 19.81 2.13
N ASP A 419 14.02 20.47 3.01
CA ASP A 419 13.59 21.65 3.78
C ASP A 419 12.23 21.42 4.49
N SER A 420 12.02 20.24 5.07
CA SER A 420 10.70 19.81 5.53
C SER A 420 10.68 19.32 6.99
N GLN A 421 9.50 19.35 7.59
CA GLN A 421 9.22 18.71 8.86
C GLN A 421 7.99 17.80 8.70
N VAL A 422 8.22 16.49 8.49
CA VAL A 422 7.17 15.52 8.12
C VAL A 422 7.41 14.13 8.72
N GLY A 423 6.35 13.35 8.86
CA GLY A 423 6.46 11.90 9.08
C GLY A 423 6.24 11.12 7.79
N ILE A 424 6.98 10.03 7.61
CA ILE A 424 6.90 9.19 6.41
C ILE A 424 6.90 7.72 6.81
N GLY A 425 5.92 6.96 6.31
CA GLY A 425 5.87 5.52 6.38
C GLY A 425 5.70 4.94 4.98
N VAL A 426 6.69 4.15 4.54
CA VAL A 426 6.61 3.36 3.30
C VAL A 426 6.47 1.88 3.66
N SER A 427 5.37 1.25 3.27
CA SER A 427 5.06 -0.14 3.61
C SER A 427 4.51 -0.89 2.40
N SER A 428 5.15 -1.99 1.99
CA SER A 428 4.68 -2.85 0.89
C SER A 428 4.45 -4.28 1.38
N ILE A 429 3.50 -4.97 0.73
CA ILE A 429 3.29 -6.42 0.89
C ILE A 429 4.30 -7.25 0.12
N ASP A 430 4.96 -6.65 -0.86
CA ASP A 430 6.03 -7.33 -1.56
C ASP A 430 7.31 -7.21 -0.75
N ASP A 431 7.78 -8.34 -0.21
CA ASP A 431 9.04 -8.45 0.55
C ASP A 431 10.26 -7.99 -0.28
N ASN A 432 10.09 -7.87 -1.60
CA ASN A 432 11.10 -7.42 -2.56
C ASN A 432 11.06 -5.93 -2.88
N ASN A 433 10.17 -5.15 -2.26
CA ASN A 433 10.15 -3.71 -2.51
C ASN A 433 11.41 -3.03 -1.97
N ILE A 434 12.21 -2.47 -2.88
CA ILE A 434 13.44 -1.73 -2.55
C ILE A 434 13.40 -0.39 -3.28
N ILE A 435 13.58 0.70 -2.54
CA ILE A 435 13.66 2.04 -3.13
C ILE A 435 15.08 2.23 -3.67
N ASP A 436 15.22 2.65 -4.93
CA ASP A 436 16.55 2.81 -5.52
C ASP A 436 17.32 3.97 -4.86
N LYS A 437 16.70 5.14 -4.73
CA LYS A 437 17.36 6.32 -4.14
C LYS A 437 16.49 7.03 -3.11
N VAL A 438 17.06 7.30 -1.95
CA VAL A 438 16.48 8.19 -0.93
C VAL A 438 17.40 9.39 -0.71
N HIS A 439 16.85 10.59 -0.79
CA HIS A 439 17.55 11.84 -0.49
C HIS A 439 16.79 12.65 0.56
N ILE A 440 17.42 12.91 1.71
CA ILE A 440 16.86 13.72 2.78
C ILE A 440 17.82 14.89 3.05
N GLU A 441 17.32 16.12 2.96
CA GLU A 441 18.13 17.33 3.13
C GLU A 441 17.40 18.36 3.99
N ASN A 442 18.12 18.98 4.94
CA ASN A 442 17.62 20.04 5.82
C ASN A 442 16.26 19.71 6.44
N THR A 443 16.06 18.45 6.84
CA THR A 443 14.74 17.92 7.18
C THR A 443 14.75 17.34 8.58
N LYS A 444 13.64 17.53 9.30
CA LYS A 444 13.35 16.84 10.56
C LYS A 444 12.22 15.86 10.34
N LEU A 445 12.53 14.57 10.41
CA LEU A 445 11.49 13.54 10.35
C LEU A 445 10.85 13.37 11.73
N TYR A 446 9.60 12.90 11.80
CA TYR A 446 8.97 12.55 13.09
C TYR A 446 7.95 11.41 12.97
N GLY A 447 7.62 10.82 14.12
CA GLY A 447 6.84 9.59 14.21
C GLY A 447 7.69 8.36 13.94
N THR A 448 7.13 7.16 14.09
CA THR A 448 7.83 5.92 13.73
C THR A 448 7.98 5.89 12.20
N VAL A 449 9.11 6.40 11.71
CA VAL A 449 9.48 6.34 10.30
C VAL A 449 9.79 4.89 9.99
N SER A 450 8.90 4.24 9.25
CA SER A 450 9.10 2.88 8.75
C SER A 450 9.29 2.98 7.25
N ILE A 451 10.50 2.71 6.76
CA ILE A 451 10.79 2.65 5.32
C ILE A 451 11.22 1.23 4.96
N VAL A 452 10.85 0.81 3.75
CA VAL A 452 11.37 -0.43 3.13
C VAL A 452 12.88 -0.29 2.85
N PRO A 453 13.61 -1.39 2.59
CA PRO A 453 15.02 -1.31 2.22
C PRO A 453 15.29 -0.36 1.04
N CYS A 454 16.47 0.24 1.03
CA CYS A 454 16.87 1.22 0.00
C CYS A 454 18.26 0.87 -0.56
N ASN A 455 18.53 1.09 -1.85
CA ASN A 455 19.88 0.86 -2.40
C ASN A 455 20.80 2.01 -2.00
N LYS A 456 20.45 3.24 -2.37
CA LYS A 456 21.27 4.44 -2.15
C LYS A 456 20.57 5.44 -1.25
N VAL A 457 21.26 5.90 -0.22
CA VAL A 457 20.75 6.87 0.74
C VAL A 457 21.71 8.04 0.87
N CYS A 458 21.22 9.25 0.66
CA CYS A 458 21.96 10.49 0.90
C CYS A 458 21.20 11.30 1.95
N ILE A 459 21.85 11.60 3.07
CA ILE A 459 21.27 12.39 4.15
C ILE A 459 22.19 13.56 4.46
N ILE A 460 21.61 14.75 4.45
CA ILE A 460 22.32 16.01 4.60
C ILE A 460 21.63 16.85 5.68
N ASN A 461 22.36 17.24 6.73
CA ASN A 461 21.89 18.20 7.75
C ASN A 461 20.45 17.91 8.24
N SER A 462 20.19 16.66 8.63
CA SER A 462 18.84 16.17 8.94
C SER A 462 18.80 15.37 10.22
N THR A 463 17.63 15.29 10.86
CA THR A 463 17.45 14.63 12.17
C THR A 463 16.36 13.55 12.10
N GLU A 464 16.39 12.60 13.05
CA GLU A 464 15.42 11.50 13.16
C GLU A 464 15.42 10.55 11.93
N THR A 465 16.59 10.36 11.31
CA THR A 465 16.77 9.56 10.07
C THR A 465 17.27 8.14 10.30
N TYR A 466 17.45 7.73 11.56
CA TYR A 466 18.04 6.45 11.96
C TYR A 466 17.41 5.23 11.27
N SER A 467 16.08 5.19 11.15
CA SER A 467 15.39 4.06 10.53
C SER A 467 15.64 3.94 9.02
N ILE A 468 15.95 5.04 8.34
CA ILE A 468 16.32 5.04 6.91
C ILE A 468 17.74 4.52 6.75
N ILE A 469 18.66 5.01 7.60
CA ILE A 469 20.08 4.63 7.59
C ILE A 469 20.24 3.11 7.74
N GLN A 470 19.54 2.52 8.72
CA GLN A 470 19.56 1.07 8.97
C GLN A 470 19.12 0.20 7.79
N ARG A 471 18.37 0.77 6.85
CA ARG A 471 17.73 0.06 5.73
C ARG A 471 18.49 0.22 4.42
N CYS A 472 19.58 1.00 4.40
CA CYS A 472 20.44 1.18 3.22
C CYS A 472 21.26 -0.08 2.92
N LYS A 473 21.26 -0.53 1.65
CA LYS A 473 21.89 -1.78 1.21
C LYS A 473 23.15 -1.58 0.37
N GLU A 474 23.32 -0.48 -0.35
CA GLU A 474 24.47 -0.34 -1.25
C GLU A 474 25.36 0.83 -0.87
N GLU A 475 24.85 2.06 -0.96
CA GLU A 475 25.65 3.27 -0.80
C GLU A 475 24.97 4.25 0.16
N LEU A 476 25.65 4.55 1.27
CA LEU A 476 25.21 5.51 2.26
C LEU A 476 26.13 6.74 2.25
N VAL A 477 25.55 7.91 2.04
CA VAL A 477 26.23 9.21 2.10
C VAL A 477 25.62 10.04 3.24
N LEU A 478 26.45 10.43 4.20
CA LEU A 478 26.08 11.27 5.33
C LEU A 478 26.88 12.57 5.27
N LYS A 479 26.21 13.72 5.29
CA LYS A 479 26.87 15.02 5.31
C LYS A 479 26.33 15.93 6.39
N ARG A 480 27.20 16.60 7.15
CA ARG A 480 26.78 17.55 8.20
C ARG A 480 25.81 16.92 9.19
N MET A 481 26.13 15.71 9.64
CA MET A 481 25.33 14.92 10.57
C MET A 481 26.01 14.91 11.92
N ASN A 482 25.28 15.21 13.00
CA ASN A 482 25.85 15.37 14.33
C ASN A 482 25.06 14.61 15.40
N ASP A 483 25.78 14.05 16.39
CA ASP A 483 25.22 13.41 17.60
C ASP A 483 24.26 12.25 17.28
N ILE A 484 24.78 11.25 16.54
CA ILE A 484 23.98 10.13 16.05
C ILE A 484 24.66 8.81 16.37
N ARG A 485 23.91 7.91 16.99
CA ARG A 485 24.28 6.49 17.08
C ARG A 485 23.65 5.73 15.92
N ILE A 486 24.48 5.08 15.12
CA ILE A 486 24.07 4.46 13.87
C ILE A 486 24.29 2.96 13.94
N LYS A 487 23.24 2.23 13.57
CA LYS A 487 23.34 0.82 13.19
C LYS A 487 23.23 0.74 11.67
N LEU A 488 24.17 0.08 11.03
CA LEU A 488 24.21 -0.11 9.57
C LEU A 488 23.64 -1.49 9.20
N SER A 489 23.16 -1.58 7.97
CA SER A 489 22.78 -2.85 7.37
C SER A 489 24.02 -3.72 7.15
N GLU A 490 23.88 -5.02 7.37
CA GLU A 490 24.92 -6.01 7.03
C GLU A 490 25.21 -6.03 5.52
N SER A 491 24.22 -5.71 4.69
CA SER A 491 24.37 -5.72 3.24
C SER A 491 25.08 -4.48 2.68
N LEU A 492 25.27 -3.42 3.48
CA LEU A 492 25.84 -2.15 3.04
C LEU A 492 27.23 -2.36 2.43
N LYS A 493 27.46 -1.79 1.24
CA LYS A 493 28.73 -1.92 0.51
C LYS A 493 29.65 -0.72 0.70
N LYS A 494 29.09 0.50 0.75
CA LYS A 494 29.84 1.75 0.76
C LYS A 494 29.27 2.77 1.74
N LEU A 495 30.15 3.41 2.51
CA LEU A 495 29.86 4.50 3.44
C LEU A 495 30.75 5.72 3.12
N GLU A 496 30.13 6.84 2.80
CA GLU A 496 30.77 8.15 2.71
C GLU A 496 30.26 9.09 3.81
N MET A 497 31.19 9.72 4.52
CA MET A 497 30.89 10.72 5.54
C MET A 497 31.68 12.00 5.26
N GLU A 498 31.00 13.14 5.33
CA GLU A 498 31.60 14.46 5.13
C GLU A 498 31.11 15.46 6.17
N GLU A 499 32.03 16.13 6.88
CA GLU A 499 31.67 17.17 7.86
C GLU A 499 30.71 16.67 8.95
N CYS A 500 30.92 15.45 9.44
CA CYS A 500 30.07 14.84 10.47
C CYS A 500 30.79 14.78 11.82
N ASP A 501 30.06 15.02 12.91
CA ASP A 501 30.64 15.06 14.25
C ASP A 501 29.88 14.17 15.25
N LEU A 502 30.58 13.59 16.24
CA LEU A 502 29.96 12.81 17.34
C LEU A 502 29.08 11.65 16.83
N ILE A 503 29.63 10.78 15.99
CA ILE A 503 28.93 9.61 15.45
C ILE A 503 29.52 8.32 16.00
N ASP A 504 28.65 7.46 16.53
CA ASP A 504 29.00 6.10 16.99
C ASP A 504 28.39 5.05 16.06
N ILE A 505 29.24 4.23 15.43
CA ILE A 505 28.84 3.16 14.52
C ILE A 505 29.02 1.81 15.22
N ASP A 506 27.90 1.19 15.59
CA ASP A 506 27.88 -0.05 16.38
C ASP A 506 28.23 -1.32 15.58
N ASN A 507 28.16 -1.26 14.25
CA ASN A 507 28.37 -2.42 13.38
C ASN A 507 29.84 -2.56 12.95
N ASP A 508 30.28 -3.80 12.79
CA ASP A 508 31.54 -4.11 12.13
C ASP A 508 31.51 -3.67 10.65
N MET A 509 32.53 -2.92 10.25
CA MET A 509 32.72 -2.40 8.89
C MET A 509 33.36 -3.40 7.94
N LYS A 510 33.59 -4.64 8.39
CA LYS A 510 34.17 -5.72 7.59
C LYS A 510 33.62 -5.80 6.17
N GLY A 511 34.53 -5.67 5.19
CA GLY A 511 34.25 -5.81 3.77
C GLY A 511 33.52 -4.63 3.10
N LYS A 512 33.42 -3.48 3.78
CA LYS A 512 32.76 -2.26 3.26
C LYS A 512 33.77 -1.22 2.82
N GLU A 513 33.51 -0.49 1.75
CA GLU A 513 34.28 0.69 1.38
C GLU A 513 33.90 1.88 2.27
N VAL A 514 34.86 2.40 3.05
CA VAL A 514 34.63 3.54 3.95
C VAL A 514 35.50 4.72 3.57
N LYS A 515 34.86 5.88 3.37
CA LYS A 515 35.51 7.17 3.13
C LYS A 515 34.97 8.21 4.10
N MET A 516 35.85 8.85 4.86
CA MET A 516 35.50 9.91 5.80
C MET A 516 36.37 11.14 5.55
N VAL A 517 35.75 12.32 5.47
CA VAL A 517 36.42 13.59 5.16
C VAL A 517 35.90 14.70 6.07
N ARG A 518 36.81 15.40 6.75
CA ARG A 518 36.51 16.51 7.68
C ARG A 518 35.53 16.14 8.79
N CYS A 519 35.56 14.90 9.29
CA CYS A 519 34.74 14.46 10.43
C CYS A 519 35.50 14.59 11.76
N HIS A 520 34.78 14.73 12.87
CA HIS A 520 35.36 14.81 14.21
C HIS A 520 34.64 13.87 15.20
N ASP A 521 35.39 13.37 16.19
CA ASP A 521 34.85 12.57 17.31
C ASP A 521 33.98 11.38 16.82
N ILE A 522 34.57 10.55 15.95
CA ILE A 522 33.90 9.40 15.34
C ILE A 522 34.37 8.12 16.03
N LYS A 523 33.44 7.23 16.36
CA LYS A 523 33.73 5.89 16.86
C LYS A 523 33.25 4.82 15.87
N ILE A 524 34.14 3.92 15.49
CA ILE A 524 33.87 2.88 14.49
C ILE A 524 34.51 1.54 14.86
N VAL A 525 33.81 0.44 14.62
CA VAL A 525 34.35 -0.91 14.77
C VAL A 525 34.76 -1.44 13.38
N ASP A 526 36.04 -1.73 13.18
CA ASP A 526 36.56 -2.32 11.93
C ASP A 526 37.50 -3.49 12.24
N THR A 527 37.03 -4.70 11.97
CA THR A 527 37.81 -5.92 12.21
C THR A 527 38.62 -6.38 10.99
N SER A 528 38.51 -5.73 9.83
CA SER A 528 39.15 -6.21 8.59
C SER A 528 39.89 -5.19 7.74
N ASN A 529 40.30 -4.05 8.31
CA ASN A 529 41.01 -2.96 7.60
C ASN A 529 40.25 -2.46 6.37
N SER A 530 38.93 -2.28 6.49
CA SER A 530 38.03 -1.93 5.38
C SER A 530 38.05 -0.42 5.06
N ILE A 531 38.76 0.37 5.87
CA ILE A 531 38.78 1.83 5.74
C ILE A 531 39.79 2.27 4.69
N ASN A 532 39.30 2.88 3.61
CA ASN A 532 40.10 3.27 2.45
C ASN A 532 40.68 4.69 2.57
N GLN A 533 39.98 5.60 3.26
CA GLN A 533 40.43 6.98 3.45
C GLN A 533 39.83 7.58 4.74
N ILE A 534 40.69 8.13 5.60
CA ILE A 534 40.32 8.97 6.74
C ILE A 534 41.08 10.29 6.64
N ASP A 535 40.36 11.38 6.47
CA ASP A 535 40.88 12.76 6.56
C ASP A 535 40.10 13.49 7.65
N CYS A 536 40.24 13.01 8.90
CA CYS A 536 39.38 13.32 10.04
C CYS A 536 40.19 13.38 11.34
N ASP A 537 39.71 14.16 12.31
CA ASP A 537 40.32 14.29 13.63
C ASP A 537 39.55 13.45 14.68
N ASN A 538 40.22 12.95 15.72
CA ASN A 538 39.62 12.19 16.83
C ASN A 538 38.75 10.99 16.41
N VAL A 539 39.24 10.16 15.48
CA VAL A 539 38.57 8.91 15.09
C VAL A 539 39.08 7.74 15.94
N GLU A 540 38.19 7.13 16.74
CA GLU A 540 38.45 5.88 17.47
C GLU A 540 38.07 4.68 16.59
N VAL A 541 39.05 3.86 16.19
CA VAL A 541 38.85 2.61 15.44
C VAL A 541 39.08 1.41 16.36
N ILE A 542 38.02 0.66 16.66
CA ILE A 542 38.09 -0.55 17.48
C ILE A 542 38.35 -1.76 16.58
N THR A 543 39.48 -2.43 16.79
CA THR A 543 39.91 -3.61 16.01
C THR A 543 39.59 -4.94 16.72
N GLU A 544 39.67 -6.06 15.99
CA GLU A 544 39.38 -7.44 16.48
C GLU A 544 40.07 -7.77 17.82
N GLN A 545 41.33 -7.32 18.01
CA GLN A 545 42.09 -7.53 19.26
C GLN A 545 41.55 -6.78 20.49
N GLN A 546 40.91 -5.62 20.28
CA GLN A 546 40.30 -4.84 21.36
C GLN A 546 38.87 -5.33 21.69
N ASN A 547 38.18 -5.89 20.71
CA ASN A 547 36.82 -6.41 20.88
C ASN A 547 36.80 -7.73 21.67
N GLU A 548 37.80 -8.61 21.47
CA GLU A 548 37.96 -9.84 22.28
C GLU A 548 38.26 -9.54 23.77
N MET A 549 38.98 -8.47 24.07
CA MET A 549 39.25 -8.05 25.46
C MET A 549 38.01 -7.51 26.18
N MET A 550 36.99 -7.03 25.45
CA MET A 550 35.72 -6.56 26.03
C MET A 550 34.67 -7.66 26.18
N GLY A 551 34.77 -8.76 25.43
CA GLY A 551 33.89 -9.94 25.54
C GLY A 551 34.36 -11.03 26.52
N GLY A 552 35.60 -10.92 27.04
CA GLY A 552 36.30 -12.00 27.74
C GLY A 552 36.76 -11.69 29.17
N PHE A 553 36.02 -10.91 29.98
CA PHE A 553 36.32 -10.78 31.41
C PHE A 553 35.80 -11.97 32.22
N GLY A 554 36.29 -13.16 31.89
CA GLY A 554 35.90 -14.40 32.53
C GLY A 554 36.90 -15.51 32.23
N MET A 555 38.11 -15.38 32.78
CA MET A 555 39.09 -16.45 33.14
C MET A 555 40.52 -16.15 32.64
N MET A 556 41.46 -16.29 33.59
CA MET A 556 42.91 -16.51 33.46
C MET A 556 43.87 -15.29 33.36
N ARG A 557 44.32 -14.89 34.57
CA ARG A 557 45.72 -14.75 35.03
C ARG A 557 46.82 -14.38 34.01
N GLY A 558 47.36 -13.18 34.23
CA GLY A 558 48.79 -12.98 34.47
C GLY A 558 49.67 -12.69 33.27
N PHE A 559 49.76 -11.42 32.84
CA PHE A 559 50.94 -10.89 32.19
C PHE A 559 51.27 -9.48 32.72
N ILE A 560 52.51 -9.34 33.17
CA ILE A 560 53.12 -8.12 33.71
C ILE A 560 53.48 -7.20 32.51
N PRO A 561 53.23 -5.88 32.58
CA PRO A 561 53.55 -4.97 31.50
C PRO A 561 55.06 -4.68 31.48
N ASN A 562 55.68 -4.72 30.31
CA ASN A 562 56.96 -4.04 30.10
C ASN A 562 57.04 -3.42 28.70
N ASN A 563 57.56 -2.19 28.71
CA ASN A 563 58.09 -1.39 27.62
C ASN A 563 57.12 -0.60 26.73
N MET A 564 56.84 0.62 27.18
CA MET A 564 56.92 1.79 26.29
C MET A 564 58.37 1.96 25.78
N PRO A 565 58.54 2.56 24.59
CA PRO A 565 59.41 3.72 24.51
C PRO A 565 58.71 4.90 23.84
N MET A 566 58.53 5.98 24.61
CA MET A 566 58.51 7.33 24.05
C MET A 566 59.94 7.77 23.73
N GLY A 567 60.11 8.51 22.63
CA GLY A 567 61.09 9.60 22.58
C GLY A 567 62.20 9.49 21.54
N GLY A 568 61.92 10.06 20.36
CA GLY A 568 62.79 11.03 19.67
C GLY A 568 64.06 10.54 18.98
N PHE A 569 64.28 11.00 17.74
CA PHE A 569 65.36 11.91 17.41
C PHE A 569 65.29 12.30 15.92
N GLY A 570 64.94 13.57 15.68
CA GLY A 570 65.22 14.28 14.44
C GLY A 570 66.13 15.46 14.74
N GLY A 571 67.21 15.59 13.96
CA GLY A 571 67.75 16.87 13.52
C GLY A 571 68.76 17.62 14.40
N GLY A 572 70.05 17.48 14.03
CA GLY A 572 70.94 18.59 13.68
C GLY A 572 71.44 19.56 14.77
N PHE A 573 72.76 19.58 15.01
CA PHE A 573 73.66 20.67 14.58
C PHE A 573 75.09 20.46 15.14
N ASN A 574 76.06 20.87 14.30
CA ASN A 574 77.43 21.34 14.57
C ASN A 574 78.64 20.41 14.37
N ARG A 575 79.40 20.84 13.34
CA ARG A 575 80.81 20.65 12.97
C ARG A 575 81.21 19.36 12.25
#